data_AF-A0A372BSM2-F1
#
_entry.id   AF-A0A372BSM2-F1
#
_cell.length_a   1.000
_cell.length_b   1.000
_cell.length_c   1.000
_cell.angle_alpha   90.00
_cell.angle_beta   90.00
_cell.angle_gamma   90.00
#
_symmetry.space_group_name_H-M   'P 1'
#
loop_
_entity.id
_entity.type
_entity.pdbx_description
1 polymer ?
#
loop_
_entity_poly.entity_id
_entity_poly.type
_entity_poly.pdbx_seq_one_letter_code
_entity_poly.pdbx_strand_id
1 'polypeptide(L)'
;MIPTPLTLVALAALTAGAIAALWQGAAWPFVIGPGLAAGAPLVFVAVRLRTQRALDHHPITVSVLSGLGCIIAMVGSLRFGDQHAWTLYTALASLIIWMLWQRDQRRHPPSP
;
A
#
# COMPACT_ATOMS: atom_id res chain seq x y z
N MET A 1 -16.01 10.16 -5.19
CA MET A 1 -15.86 8.71 -4.97
C MET A 1 -14.59 8.27 -5.68
N ILE A 2 -13.65 7.64 -4.98
CA ILE A 2 -12.49 7.03 -5.62
C ILE A 2 -12.92 5.64 -6.08
N PRO A 3 -12.94 5.36 -7.39
CA PRO A 3 -13.36 4.07 -7.88
C PRO A 3 -12.45 2.97 -7.33
N THR A 4 -13.05 1.93 -6.73
CA THR A 4 -12.31 0.77 -6.21
C THR A 4 -11.39 0.13 -7.27
N PRO A 5 -11.78 0.00 -8.55
CA PRO A 5 -10.88 -0.49 -9.60
C PRO A 5 -9.62 0.38 -9.77
N LEU A 6 -9.76 1.71 -9.71
CA LEU A 6 -8.62 2.62 -9.81
C LEU A 6 -7.67 2.45 -8.61
N THR A 7 -8.22 2.25 -7.42
CA THR A 7 -7.42 2.00 -6.21
C THR A 7 -6.62 0.70 -6.35
N LEU A 8 -7.24 -0.36 -6.85
CA LEU A 8 -6.56 -1.63 -7.12
C LEU A 8 -5.43 -1.48 -8.13
N VAL A 9 -5.69 -0.81 -9.25
CA VAL A 9 -4.67 -0.57 -10.29
C VAL A 9 -3.50 0.24 -9.74
N ALA A 10 -3.78 1.30 -8.97
CA ALA A 10 -2.75 2.14 -8.38
C ALA A 10 -1.90 1.36 -7.35
N LEU A 11 -2.53 0.61 -6.45
CA LEU A 11 -1.81 -0.21 -5.47
C LEU A 11 -1.04 -1.37 -6.13
N ALA A 12 -1.57 -1.96 -7.20
CA ALA A 12 -0.87 -2.98 -7.98
C ALA A 12 0.37 -2.41 -8.68
N ALA A 13 0.25 -1.22 -9.29
CA ALA A 13 1.39 -0.53 -9.91
C ALA A 13 2.48 -0.18 -8.88
N LEU A 14 2.09 0.25 -7.67
CA LEU A 14 3.03 0.53 -6.59
C LEU A 14 3.68 -0.74 -6.02
N THR A 15 2.94 -1.85 -5.96
CA THR A 15 3.48 -3.17 -5.59
C THR A 15 4.48 -3.67 -6.63
N ALA A 16 4.25 -3.40 -7.92
CA ALA A 16 5.22 -3.71 -8.97
C ALA A 16 6.55 -2.95 -8.78
N GLY A 17 6.53 -1.79 -8.11
CA GLY A 17 7.74 -1.10 -7.65
C GLY A 17 8.60 -1.97 -6.72
N ALA A 18 8.01 -2.71 -5.79
CA ALA A 18 8.76 -3.62 -4.93
C ALA A 18 9.43 -4.75 -5.75
N ILE A 19 8.75 -5.25 -6.78
CA ILE A 19 9.29 -6.25 -7.71
C ILE A 19 10.45 -5.66 -8.50
N ALA A 20 10.31 -4.45 -9.04
CA ALA A 20 11.38 -3.77 -9.76
C ALA A 20 12.63 -3.55 -8.89
N ALA A 21 12.45 -3.17 -7.61
CA ALA A 21 13.56 -3.05 -6.65
C ALA A 21 14.26 -4.41 -6.44
N LEU A 22 13.51 -5.51 -6.32
CA LEU A 22 14.08 -6.85 -6.21
C LEU A 22 14.92 -7.22 -7.45
N TRP A 23 14.43 -6.89 -8.64
CA TRP A 23 15.13 -7.15 -9.91
C TRP A 23 16.41 -6.32 -10.06
N GLN A 24 16.45 -5.13 -9.47
CA GLN A 24 17.66 -4.28 -9.43
C GLN A 24 18.68 -4.76 -8.38
N GLY A 25 18.41 -5.85 -7.66
CA GLY A 25 19.27 -6.35 -6.60
C GLY A 25 19.28 -5.45 -5.36
N ALA A 26 18.20 -4.67 -5.14
CA ALA A 26 18.10 -3.79 -3.99
C ALA A 26 18.12 -4.58 -2.68
N ALA A 27 18.64 -3.95 -1.62
CA ALA A 27 18.61 -4.52 -0.28
C ALA A 27 17.18 -4.79 0.19
N TRP A 28 17.00 -5.83 1.02
CA TRP A 28 15.69 -6.30 1.49
C TRP A 28 14.72 -5.22 1.99
N PRO A 29 15.14 -4.17 2.73
CA PRO A 29 14.22 -3.12 3.17
C PRO A 29 13.53 -2.38 2.03
N PHE A 30 14.20 -2.19 0.89
CA PHE A 30 13.66 -1.53 -0.30
C PHE A 30 12.66 -2.41 -1.08
N VAL A 31 12.63 -3.71 -0.79
CA VAL A 31 11.67 -4.66 -1.37
C VAL A 31 10.50 -4.87 -0.42
N ILE A 32 10.80 -5.22 0.84
CA ILE A 32 9.79 -5.55 1.86
C ILE A 32 8.97 -4.31 2.24
N GLY A 33 9.60 -3.14 2.34
CA GLY A 33 8.95 -1.89 2.71
C GLY A 33 7.77 -1.52 1.80
N PRO A 34 8.02 -1.22 0.51
CA PRO A 34 6.94 -0.95 -0.44
C PRO A 34 6.02 -2.16 -0.67
N GLY A 35 6.55 -3.38 -0.58
CA GLY A 35 5.75 -4.61 -0.69
C GLY A 35 4.68 -4.71 0.41
N LEU A 36 5.01 -4.39 1.66
CA LEU A 36 4.05 -4.31 2.75
C LEU A 36 3.15 -3.07 2.65
N ALA A 37 3.73 -1.92 2.31
CA ALA A 37 3.03 -0.64 2.20
C ALA A 37 1.89 -0.69 1.18
N ALA A 38 2.15 -1.28 0.01
CA ALA A 38 1.21 -1.41 -1.10
C ALA A 38 0.44 -2.73 -1.10
N GLY A 39 1.12 -3.83 -0.77
CA GLY A 39 0.55 -5.18 -0.87
C GLY A 39 -0.54 -5.45 0.16
N ALA A 40 -0.37 -4.99 1.41
CA ALA A 40 -1.39 -5.17 2.44
C ALA A 40 -2.74 -4.52 2.06
N PRO A 41 -2.80 -3.23 1.66
CA PRO A 41 -4.04 -2.63 1.20
C PRO A 41 -4.52 -3.22 -0.12
N LEU A 42 -3.64 -3.60 -1.06
CA LEU A 42 -4.04 -4.24 -2.32
C LEU A 42 -4.83 -5.52 -2.07
N VAL A 43 -4.28 -6.43 -1.25
CA VAL A 43 -4.93 -7.70 -0.90
C VAL A 43 -6.25 -7.44 -0.20
N PHE A 44 -6.29 -6.51 0.76
CA PHE A 44 -7.52 -6.17 1.46
C PHE A 44 -8.62 -5.67 0.51
N VAL A 45 -8.30 -4.70 -0.36
CA VAL A 45 -9.27 -4.14 -1.31
C VAL A 45 -9.74 -5.22 -2.29
N ALA A 46 -8.84 -6.10 -2.76
CA ALA A 46 -9.18 -7.18 -3.69
C ALA A 46 -10.12 -8.22 -3.05
N VAL A 47 -9.85 -8.63 -1.81
CA VAL A 47 -10.73 -9.52 -1.05
C VAL A 47 -12.08 -8.86 -0.81
N ARG A 48 -12.07 -7.58 -0.43
CA ARG A 48 -13.31 -6.84 -0.15
C ARG A 48 -14.20 -6.73 -1.38
N LEU A 49 -13.62 -6.47 -2.55
CA LEU A 49 -14.36 -6.41 -3.82
C LEU A 49 -15.15 -7.70 -4.09
N ARG A 50 -14.62 -8.87 -3.69
CA ARG A 50 -15.31 -10.16 -3.83
C ARG A 50 -16.44 -10.33 -2.81
N THR A 51 -16.27 -9.82 -1.60
CA THR A 51 -17.25 -10.02 -0.51
C THR A 51 -18.39 -9.00 -0.49
N GLN A 52 -18.24 -7.84 -1.14
CA GLN A 52 -19.21 -6.73 -1.18
C GLN A 52 -19.71 -6.23 0.20
N ARG A 53 -19.06 -6.62 1.31
CA ARG A 53 -19.47 -6.21 2.66
C ARG A 53 -19.16 -4.74 2.95
N ALA A 54 -20.06 -4.11 3.71
CA ALA A 54 -19.84 -2.79 4.29
C ALA A 54 -18.55 -2.78 5.13
N LEU A 55 -17.85 -1.64 5.15
CA LEU A 55 -16.63 -1.48 5.93
C LEU A 55 -17.03 -1.16 7.37
N ASP A 56 -17.47 -2.17 8.11
CA ASP A 56 -18.06 -1.93 9.44
C ASP A 56 -17.01 -1.40 10.43
N HIS A 57 -15.75 -1.83 10.32
CA HIS A 57 -14.67 -1.46 11.23
C HIS A 57 -13.43 -0.95 10.49
N HIS A 58 -12.62 -0.10 11.16
CA HIS A 58 -11.32 0.29 10.63
C HIS A 58 -10.43 -0.95 10.52
N PRO A 59 -9.88 -1.27 9.33
CA PRO A 59 -8.91 -2.36 9.19
C PRO A 59 -7.54 -1.91 9.74
N ILE A 60 -7.44 -1.80 11.08
CA ILE A 60 -6.24 -1.34 11.80
C ILE A 60 -5.02 -2.12 11.36
N THR A 61 -5.13 -3.45 11.26
CA THR A 61 -4.04 -4.33 10.85
C THR A 61 -3.43 -3.91 9.51
N VAL A 62 -4.27 -3.56 8.52
CA VAL A 62 -3.80 -3.14 7.20
C VAL A 62 -3.10 -1.78 7.26
N SER A 63 -3.64 -0.83 8.04
CA SER A 63 -3.00 0.47 8.27
C SER A 63 -1.65 0.34 8.99
N VAL A 64 -1.56 -0.53 10.00
CA VAL A 64 -0.31 -0.82 10.73
C VAL A 64 0.74 -1.44 9.81
N LEU A 65 0.35 -2.45 9.02
CA LEU A 65 1.25 -3.07 8.04
C LEU A 65 1.73 -2.06 6.99
N SER A 66 0.84 -1.19 6.52
CA SER A 66 1.18 -0.19 5.52
C SER A 66 2.16 0.86 6.06
N GLY A 67 1.91 1.34 7.29
CA GLY A 67 2.81 2.25 7.99
C GLY A 67 4.17 1.61 8.31
N LEU A 68 4.19 0.35 8.75
CA LEU A 68 5.42 -0.40 8.99
C LEU A 68 6.25 -0.54 7.71
N GLY A 69 5.60 -0.78 6.57
CA GLY A 69 6.25 -0.79 5.26
C GLY A 69 6.98 0.53 4.95
N CYS A 70 6.37 1.67 5.26
CA CYS A 70 7.00 2.99 5.11
C CYS A 70 8.23 3.14 6.00
N ILE A 71 8.15 2.71 7.27
CA ILE A 71 9.28 2.76 8.22
C ILE A 71 10.43 1.87 7.73
N ILE A 72 10.14 0.66 7.25
CA ILE A 72 11.17 -0.25 6.71
C ILE A 72 11.87 0.37 5.50
N ALA A 73 11.13 0.98 4.57
CA ALA A 73 11.72 1.66 3.42
C ALA A 73 12.61 2.85 3.86
N MET A 74 12.15 3.64 4.83
CA MET A 74 12.91 4.76 5.40
C MET A 74 14.22 4.30 6.07
N VAL A 75 14.16 3.23 6.87
CA VAL A 75 15.37 2.61 7.46
C VAL A 75 16.31 2.11 6.37
N GLY A 76 15.76 1.56 5.28
CA GLY A 76 16.52 1.20 4.08
C GLY A 76 17.32 2.37 3.52
N SER A 77 16.65 3.51 3.27
CA SER A 77 17.29 4.73 2.76
C SER A 77 18.38 5.25 3.69
N LEU A 78 18.10 5.31 5.00
CA LEU A 78 19.07 5.79 5.99
C LEU A 78 20.30 4.89 6.10
N ARG A 79 20.15 3.57 5.88
CA ARG A 79 21.24 2.59 6.06
C ARG A 79 22.05 2.33 4.80
N PHE A 80 21.42 2.30 3.64
CA PHE A 80 22.03 1.88 2.37
C PHE A 80 22.18 3.04 1.37
N GLY A 81 21.79 4.25 1.75
CA GLY A 81 21.86 5.45 0.92
C GLY A 81 20.69 5.57 -0.07
N ASP A 82 20.77 6.59 -0.91
CA ASP A 82 19.61 7.08 -1.68
C ASP A 82 19.37 6.39 -3.02
N GLN A 83 20.19 5.39 -3.37
CA GLN A 83 20.11 4.69 -4.67
C GLN A 83 18.70 4.15 -4.96
N HIS A 84 18.00 3.68 -3.93
CA HIS A 84 16.63 3.17 -4.01
C HIS A 84 15.63 4.00 -3.20
N ALA A 85 15.93 5.27 -2.90
CA ALA A 85 15.05 6.15 -2.12
C ALA A 85 13.66 6.32 -2.76
N TRP A 86 13.54 6.08 -4.08
CA TRP A 86 12.26 6.06 -4.77
C TRP A 86 11.26 5.04 -4.19
N THR A 87 11.75 3.96 -3.56
CA THR A 87 10.90 2.95 -2.89
C THR A 87 10.22 3.47 -1.62
N LEU A 88 10.78 4.50 -0.98
CA LEU A 88 10.10 5.19 0.11
C LEU A 88 8.91 6.00 -0.43
N TYR A 89 9.08 6.66 -1.58
CA TYR A 89 7.97 7.39 -2.22
C TYR A 89 6.85 6.45 -2.65
N THR A 90 7.14 5.25 -3.14
CA THR A 90 6.11 4.26 -3.48
C THR A 90 5.38 3.75 -2.24
N ALA A 91 6.08 3.55 -1.12
CA ALA A 91 5.47 3.18 0.14
C ALA A 91 4.55 4.30 0.68
N LEU A 92 5.02 5.55 0.69
CA LEU A 92 4.23 6.71 1.12
C LEU A 92 3.01 6.94 0.22
N ALA A 93 3.17 6.86 -1.10
CA ALA A 93 2.06 6.99 -2.05
C ALA A 93 1.00 5.91 -1.79
N SER A 94 1.42 4.69 -1.50
CA SER A 94 0.50 3.58 -1.19
C SER A 94 -0.31 3.85 0.07
N LEU A 95 0.33 4.35 1.13
CA LEU A 95 -0.34 4.73 2.37
C LEU A 95 -1.34 5.87 2.14
N ILE A 96 -1.00 6.88 1.34
CA ILE A 96 -1.91 7.98 0.99
C ILE A 96 -3.12 7.45 0.24
N ILE A 97 -2.92 6.65 -0.81
CA ILE A 97 -4.02 6.04 -1.59
C ILE A 97 -4.93 5.22 -0.68
N TRP A 98 -4.35 4.43 0.21
CA TRP A 98 -5.09 3.65 1.20
C TRP A 98 -5.97 4.52 2.10
N MET A 99 -5.40 5.57 2.71
CA MET A 99 -6.15 6.49 3.58
C MET A 99 -7.27 7.20 2.82
N LEU A 100 -7.02 7.63 1.57
CA LEU A 100 -8.00 8.28 0.73
C LEU A 100 -9.16 7.34 0.37
N TRP A 101 -8.85 6.10 -0.01
CA TRP A 101 -9.87 5.09 -0.30
C TRP A 101 -10.69 4.75 0.95
N GLN A 102 -10.05 4.54 2.11
CA GLN A 102 -10.76 4.29 3.36
C GLN A 102 -11.72 5.44 3.73
N ARG A 103 -11.24 6.68 3.58
CA ARG A 103 -12.06 7.88 3.84
C ARG A 103 -13.28 7.94 2.94
N ASP A 104 -13.13 7.61 1.66
CA ASP A 104 -14.24 7.62 0.70
C ASP A 104 -15.26 6.52 1.01
N GLN A 105 -14.81 5.31 1.31
CA GLN A 105 -15.67 4.17 1.66
C GLN A 105 -16.47 4.37 2.94
N ARG A 106 -15.96 5.14 3.89
CA ARG A 106 -16.68 5.54 5.11
C ARG A 106 -17.78 6.57 4.85
N ARG A 107 -17.56 7.45 3.87
CA ARG A 107 -18.53 8.49 3.49
C ARG A 107 -19.67 7.95 2.65
N HIS A 108 -19.39 6.89 1.87
CA HIS A 108 -20.35 6.29 0.95
C HIS A 108 -20.38 4.78 1.18
N PRO A 109 -21.03 4.29 2.26
CA PRO A 109 -21.19 2.87 2.47
C PRO A 109 -21.96 2.25 1.30
N PRO A 110 -21.64 1.00 0.88
CA PRO A 110 -22.41 0.33 -0.15
C PRO A 110 -23.87 0.17 0.29
N SER A 111 -24.80 0.46 -0.62
CA SER A 111 -26.23 0.23 -0.41
C SER A 111 -26.46 -1.27 -0.13
N PRO A 112 -27.32 -1.63 0.85
CA PRO A 112 -27.66 -3.01 1.14
C PRO A 112 -28.38 -3.70 -0.01
#